data_AF-A0A8B6Y374-F1
#
_entry.id   AF-A0A8B6Y374-F1
#
_cell.length_a   1.000
_cell.length_b   1.000
_cell.length_c   1.000
_cell.angle_alpha   90.00
_cell.angle_beta   90.00
_cell.angle_gamma   90.00
#
_symmetry.space_group_name_H-M   'P 1'
#
loop_
_entity.id
_entity.type
_entity.pdbx_description
1 polymer ?
#
loop_
_entity_poly.entity_id
_entity_poly.type
_entity_poly.pdbx_seq_one_letter_code
_entity_poly.pdbx_strand_id
1 'polypeptide(L)'
;MATFNAKSFEKKLKTLDPSQTGIQTLSLWILHHKHHAKIITSVWTDLISQVPKPERKLALFYLANDVVQNGKRKAKDLVDMFGKAFMDSISLL
;
A
#
# COMPACT_ATOMS: atom_id res chain seq x y z
N MET A 1 -15.05 8.18 12.33
CA MET A 1 -13.96 8.14 11.32
C MET A 1 -12.67 7.82 12.07
N ALA A 2 -11.94 6.78 11.66
CA ALA A 2 -10.68 6.43 12.33
C ALA A 2 -9.59 7.43 11.93
N THR A 3 -8.89 8.00 12.90
CA THR A 3 -7.72 8.86 12.63
C THR A 3 -6.58 8.02 12.05
N PHE A 4 -5.88 8.56 11.05
CA PHE A 4 -4.68 7.90 10.51
C PHE A 4 -3.58 7.76 11.57
N ASN A 5 -2.95 6.60 11.64
CA ASN A 5 -1.79 6.35 12.47
C ASN A 5 -0.80 5.44 11.73
N ALA A 6 0.45 5.87 11.60
CA ALA A 6 1.47 5.16 10.82
C ALA A 6 1.78 3.76 11.38
N LYS A 7 1.88 3.60 12.71
CA LYS A 7 2.14 2.28 13.34
C LYS A 7 0.97 1.33 13.13
N SER A 8 -0.26 1.83 13.23
CA SER A 8 -1.47 1.04 12.94
C SER A 8 -1.52 0.62 11.47
N PHE A 9 -1.10 1.50 10.55
CA PHE A 9 -1.00 1.17 9.13
C PHE A 9 0.08 0.12 8.86
N GLU A 10 1.27 0.27 9.44
CA GLU A 10 2.34 -0.73 9.35
C GLU A 10 1.87 -2.10 9.86
N LYS A 11 1.15 -2.14 10.99
CA LYS A 11 0.56 -3.39 11.50
C LYS A 11 -0.42 -4.01 10.50
N LYS A 12 -1.31 -3.21 9.89
CA LYS A 12 -2.23 -3.66 8.83
C LYS A 12 -1.46 -4.24 7.63
N LEU A 13 -0.37 -3.61 7.20
CA LEU A 13 0.48 -4.14 6.14
C LEU A 13 1.20 -5.43 6.55
N LYS A 14 1.65 -5.57 7.80
CA LYS A 14 2.29 -6.80 8.32
C LYS A 14 1.30 -7.96 8.48
N THR A 15 0.02 -7.68 8.67
CA THR A 15 -1.05 -8.68 8.80
C THR A 15 -2.02 -8.70 7.63
N LEU A 16 -1.67 -8.09 6.48
CA LEU A 16 -2.44 -8.14 5.24
C LEU A 16 -2.84 -9.60 4.91
N ASP A 17 -4.13 -9.83 4.73
CA ASP A 17 -4.65 -11.06 4.16
C ASP A 17 -4.43 -11.02 2.63
N PRO A 18 -3.71 -12.00 2.04
CA PRO A 18 -3.46 -12.04 0.60
C PRO A 18 -4.70 -12.39 -0.24
N SER A 19 -5.85 -12.69 0.37
CA SER A 19 -7.10 -12.86 -0.37
C SER A 19 -7.53 -11.57 -1.09
N GLN A 20 -8.32 -11.72 -2.17
CA GLN A 20 -8.86 -10.58 -2.92
C GLN A 20 -9.63 -9.62 -2.01
N THR A 21 -10.45 -10.16 -1.09
CA THR A 21 -11.23 -9.38 -0.13
C THR A 21 -10.33 -8.63 0.84
N GLY A 22 -9.26 -9.27 1.35
CA GLY A 22 -8.29 -8.65 2.23
C GLY A 22 -7.56 -7.47 1.59
N ILE A 23 -7.11 -7.66 0.35
CA ILE A 23 -6.46 -6.63 -0.47
C ILE A 23 -7.41 -5.46 -0.71
N GLN A 24 -8.62 -5.71 -1.20
CA GLN A 24 -9.60 -4.66 -1.49
C GLN A 24 -9.99 -3.88 -0.24
N THR A 25 -10.16 -4.57 0.90
CA THR A 25 -10.51 -3.92 2.17
C THR A 25 -9.42 -2.94 2.61
N LEU A 26 -8.16 -3.33 2.53
CA LEU A 26 -7.05 -2.44 2.89
C LEU A 26 -6.85 -1.34 1.84
N SER A 27 -7.04 -1.63 0.55
CA SER A 27 -7.00 -0.64 -0.53
C SER A 27 -8.02 0.48 -0.32
N LEU A 28 -9.28 0.14 -0.02
CA LEU A 28 -10.33 1.12 0.29
C LEU A 28 -9.96 1.96 1.52
N TRP A 29 -9.38 1.35 2.56
CA TRP A 29 -8.91 2.08 3.73
C TRP A 29 -7.78 3.05 3.39
N ILE A 30 -6.83 2.65 2.54
CA ILE A 30 -5.74 3.52 2.05
C ILE A 30 -6.31 4.70 1.24
N LEU A 31 -7.25 4.43 0.32
CA LEU A 31 -7.90 5.46 -0.49
C LEU A 31 -8.70 6.46 0.36
N HIS A 32 -9.32 5.99 1.45
CA HIS A 32 -9.97 6.87 2.42
C HIS A 32 -8.97 7.83 3.09
N HIS A 33 -7.75 7.37 3.36
CA HIS A 33 -6.68 8.14 4.00
C HIS A 33 -5.70 8.77 3.00
N LYS A 34 -6.09 8.95 1.74
CA LYS A 34 -5.26 9.49 0.64
C LYS A 34 -4.51 10.79 0.95
N HIS A 35 -5.02 11.64 1.85
CA HIS A 35 -4.34 12.87 2.27
C HIS A 35 -3.02 12.61 3.02
N HIS A 36 -2.77 11.37 3.45
CA HIS A 36 -1.52 10.91 4.06
C HIS A 36 -0.61 10.18 3.08
N ALA A 37 -0.74 10.43 1.77
CA ALA A 37 0.00 9.76 0.70
C ALA A 37 1.48 9.54 1.00
N LYS A 38 2.19 10.60 1.42
CA LYS A 38 3.62 10.54 1.74
C LYS A 38 3.97 9.53 2.83
N ILE A 39 3.17 9.48 3.90
CA ILE A 39 3.42 8.53 5.01
C ILE A 39 3.05 7.12 4.57
N ILE A 40 1.93 6.96 3.85
CA ILE A 40 1.47 5.66 3.36
C ILE A 40 2.52 5.02 2.44
N THR A 41 3.04 5.76 1.45
CA THR A 41 4.02 5.22 0.51
C THR A 41 5.37 4.95 1.16
N SER A 42 5.80 5.79 2.13
CA SER A 42 7.03 5.55 2.90
C SER A 42 6.93 4.24 3.68
N VAL A 43 5.87 4.06 4.48
CA VAL A 43 5.69 2.87 5.31
C VAL A 43 5.57 1.59 4.45
N TRP A 44 4.91 1.68 3.29
CA TRP A 44 4.85 0.55 2.34
C TRP A 44 6.23 0.21 1.79
N THR A 45 7.02 1.20 1.37
CA THR A 45 8.36 0.99 0.79
C THR A 45 9.32 0.41 1.83
N ASP A 46 9.32 0.97 3.04
CA ASP A 46 10.14 0.49 4.16
C ASP A 46 9.82 -0.96 4.52
N LEU A 47 8.55 -1.37 4.42
CA LEU A 47 8.17 -2.74 4.68
C LEU A 47 8.62 -3.68 3.56
N ILE A 48 8.47 -3.29 2.29
CA ILE A 48 8.90 -4.10 1.13
C ILE A 48 10.40 -4.43 1.23
N SER A 49 11.24 -3.47 1.62
CA SER A 49 12.69 -3.69 1.74
C SER A 49 13.07 -4.64 2.88
N GLN A 50 12.20 -4.80 3.88
CA GLN A 50 12.45 -5.65 5.05
C GLN A 50 11.85 -7.05 4.93
N VAL A 51 10.82 -7.24 4.08
CA VAL A 51 10.16 -8.54 3.92
C VAL A 51 11.10 -9.49 3.16
N PRO A 52 11.46 -10.67 3.70
CA PRO A 52 12.32 -11.62 2.97
C PRO A 52 11.53 -12.55 2.04
N LYS A 53 10.25 -12.80 2.34
CA LYS A 53 9.42 -13.80 1.64
C LYS A 53 8.82 -13.24 0.34
N PRO A 54 9.10 -13.82 -0.85
CA PRO A 54 8.58 -13.33 -2.12
C PRO A 54 7.05 -13.31 -2.20
N GLU A 55 6.37 -14.33 -1.65
CA GLU A 55 4.91 -14.42 -1.68
C GLU A 55 4.28 -13.26 -0.88
N ARG A 56 4.97 -12.83 0.18
CA ARG A 56 4.54 -11.69 0.99
C ARG A 56 4.75 -10.37 0.26
N LYS A 57 5.87 -10.20 -0.45
CA LYS A 57 6.09 -9.03 -1.32
C LYS A 57 5.00 -8.95 -2.37
N LEU A 58 4.72 -10.07 -3.05
CA LEU A 58 3.69 -10.13 -4.08
C LEU A 58 2.32 -9.65 -3.59
N ALA A 59 1.89 -10.07 -2.38
CA ALA A 59 0.64 -9.59 -1.78
C ALA A 59 0.64 -8.06 -1.55
N LEU A 60 1.76 -7.48 -1.11
CA LEU A 60 1.91 -6.04 -0.92
C LEU A 60 1.95 -5.27 -2.27
N PHE A 61 2.49 -5.89 -3.32
CA PHE A 61 2.44 -5.35 -4.69
C PHE A 61 1.02 -5.39 -5.26
N TYR A 62 0.25 -6.46 -5.01
CA TYR A 62 -1.17 -6.50 -5.40
C TYR A 62 -1.99 -5.41 -4.69
N LEU A 63 -1.70 -5.14 -3.42
CA LEU A 63 -2.28 -3.99 -2.71
C LEU A 63 -1.94 -2.65 -3.37
N ALA A 64 -0.67 -2.40 -3.68
CA ALA A 64 -0.26 -1.17 -4.35
C ALA A 64 -0.93 -1.01 -5.73
N ASN A 65 -1.02 -2.10 -6.48
CA ASN A 65 -1.70 -2.12 -7.76
C ASN A 65 -3.20 -1.79 -7.62
N ASP A 66 -3.91 -2.41 -6.67
CA ASP A 66 -5.32 -2.13 -6.40
C ASP A 66 -5.54 -0.64 -6.06
N VAL A 67 -4.71 -0.08 -5.17
CA VAL A 67 -4.74 1.35 -4.80
C VAL A 67 -4.53 2.26 -6.01
N VAL A 68 -3.54 1.96 -6.85
CA VAL A 68 -3.25 2.75 -8.06
C VAL A 68 -4.43 2.69 -9.04
N GLN A 69 -4.98 1.50 -9.28
CA GLN A 69 -6.08 1.31 -10.22
C GLN A 69 -7.38 1.99 -9.75
N ASN A 70 -7.72 1.84 -8.47
CA ASN A 70 -8.96 2.40 -7.91
C ASN A 70 -8.83 3.87 -7.47
N GLY A 71 -7.61 4.39 -7.32
CA GLY A 71 -7.34 5.77 -6.91
C GLY A 71 -7.34 6.82 -8.02
N LYS A 72 -7.26 6.41 -9.31
CA LYS A 72 -6.98 7.30 -10.46
C LYS A 72 -7.80 8.58 -10.53
N ARG A 73 -9.08 8.53 -10.17
CA ARG A 73 -10.00 9.69 -10.28
C ARG A 73 -9.99 10.62 -9.08
N LYS A 74 -9.61 10.14 -7.89
CA LYS A 74 -9.87 10.83 -6.61
C LYS A 74 -8.65 10.97 -5.69
N ALA A 75 -7.53 10.34 -6.02
CA ALA A 75 -6.34 10.26 -5.17
C ALA A 75 -5.05 10.44 -5.98
N LYS A 76 -5.00 11.47 -6.85
CA LYS A 76 -3.89 11.69 -7.79
C LYS A 76 -2.51 11.64 -7.11
N ASP A 77 -2.30 12.40 -6.05
CA ASP A 77 -1.00 12.44 -5.35
C ASP A 77 -0.60 11.05 -4.81
N LEU A 78 -1.57 10.33 -4.23
CA LEU A 78 -1.36 8.96 -3.75
C LEU A 78 -0.98 8.02 -4.89
N VAL A 79 -1.67 8.11 -6.03
CA VAL A 79 -1.42 7.30 -7.23
C VAL A 79 -0.05 7.60 -7.81
N ASP A 80 0.34 8.86 -7.94
CA ASP A 80 1.63 9.27 -8.48
C ASP A 80 2.77 8.77 -7.57
N MET A 81 2.62 8.91 -6.25
CA MET A 81 3.62 8.42 -5.28
C MET A 81 3.70 6.89 -5.24
N PHE A 82 2.58 6.18 -5.25
CA PHE A 82 2.59 4.71 -5.29
C PHE A 82 3.13 4.19 -6.61
N GLY A 83 2.80 4.82 -7.74
CA GLY A 83 3.32 4.46 -9.05
C GLY A 83 4.84 4.55 -9.10
N LYS A 84 5.41 5.65 -8.56
CA LYS A 84 6.86 5.78 -8.43
C LYS A 84 7.45 4.72 -7.49
N ALA A 85 6.91 4.57 -6.28
CA ALA A 85 7.40 3.61 -5.29
C ALA A 85 7.33 2.16 -5.80
N PHE A 86 6.29 1.83 -6.58
CA PHE A 86 6.12 0.53 -7.22
C PHE A 86 7.26 0.25 -8.21
N MET A 87 7.55 1.20 -9.09
CA MET A 87 8.64 1.06 -10.07
C MET A 87 10.01 0.97 -9.39
N ASP A 88 10.25 1.78 -8.36
CA ASP A 88 11.52 1.78 -7.61
C ASP A 88 11.71 0.46 -6.83
N SER A 89 10.62 -0.20 -6.43
CA SER A 89 10.66 -1.40 -5.59
C SER A 89 10.55 -2.71 -6.38
N ILE A 90 10.19 -2.68 -7.67
CA ILE A 90 9.89 -3.91 -8.43
C ILE A 90 11.11 -4.84 -8.56
N SER A 91 12.33 -4.31 -8.49
CA SER A 91 13.55 -5.11 -8.46
C SER A 91 13.76 -5.88 -7.16
N LEU A 92 12.94 -5.61 -6.13
CA LEU A 92 12.97 -6.32 -4.85
C LEU A 92 12.03 -7.53 -4.83
N LEU A 93 11.15 -7.71 -5.81
CA LEU A 93 10.29 -8.89 -5.95
C LEU A 93 11.14 -10.14 -6.25
#